data_AF-A0A9W7F089-F1
#
_entry.id   AF-A0A9W7F089-F1
#
_cell.length_a   1.000
_cell.length_b   1.000
_cell.length_c   1.000
_cell.angle_alpha   90.00
_cell.angle_beta   90.00
_cell.angle_gamma   90.00
#
_symmetry.space_group_name_H-M   'P 1'
#
loop_
_entity.id
_entity.type
_entity.pdbx_description
1 polymer ?
#
loop_
_entity_poly.entity_id
_entity_poly.type
_entity_poly.pdbx_seq_one_letter_code
_entity_poly.pdbx_strand_id
1 'polypeptide(L)'
;MLLPTLLLLFLLLILLPHTSKSTTVPAAYSSSSQTGQILILPEIIITIAAHYSPRRIAHLHQTLETLNTYTSTIKPPKVFIISSDKTKTLSKLLELDPSPFSNKRYQLFIQEPRDILSPGEELMDPHRLTWLHRRIFEREFRPQEQEQIFMYLEDDINVPFGHLVNWWKDADALYESENLVSSFYRVDGDPEAPSLGFLTDQFKNCEGEIWDVRQTMVSLREDAHFVQLWNPYSACYALTTTMMRDFINSDEWDLEYLASTGNVMGMDVREVAASGMIFTNLKKAPPFDRSTAVVPFDKESGALKVEGAVYHMDISKEEPNWCWVVSEARRTQSNHNHNHIHDEI
;
A
#
# COMPACT_ATOMS: atom_id res chain seq x y z
N MET A 1 9.87 39.14 -48.83
CA MET A 1 11.13 38.40 -49.03
C MET A 1 11.08 37.20 -48.08
N LEU A 2 10.45 36.06 -48.38
CA LEU A 2 10.68 35.05 -49.44
C LEU A 2 12.12 34.51 -49.48
N LEU A 3 12.32 33.42 -48.70
CA LEU A 3 13.16 32.20 -48.86
C LEU A 3 14.68 32.35 -49.18
N PRO A 4 15.55 31.29 -49.11
CA PRO A 4 15.30 29.82 -49.02
C PRO A 4 16.15 29.09 -47.92
N THR A 5 15.85 27.88 -47.43
CA THR A 5 15.87 26.51 -48.04
C THR A 5 17.23 26.09 -48.64
N LEU A 6 18.00 25.23 -47.94
CA LEU A 6 18.61 23.95 -48.41
C LEU A 6 19.84 23.53 -47.57
N LEU A 7 19.76 22.35 -46.94
CA LEU A 7 20.74 21.23 -46.93
C LEU A 7 20.17 20.21 -45.91
N LEU A 8 19.33 19.24 -46.27
CA LEU A 8 19.52 18.04 -47.09
C LEU A 8 20.61 17.07 -46.58
N LEU A 9 20.12 15.92 -46.09
CA LEU A 9 20.69 14.56 -46.15
C LEU A 9 22.13 14.34 -45.64
N PHE A 10 22.29 13.57 -44.57
CA PHE A 10 23.20 12.40 -44.58
C PHE A 10 22.88 11.42 -43.43
N LEU A 11 22.76 10.13 -43.81
CA LEU A 11 22.93 8.91 -42.99
C LEU A 11 21.81 8.46 -42.02
N LEU A 12 20.79 7.86 -42.64
CA LEU A 12 20.25 6.56 -42.21
C LEU A 12 21.32 5.49 -42.51
N LEU A 13 21.82 4.74 -41.51
CA LEU A 13 22.35 3.36 -41.65
C LEU A 13 22.68 2.77 -40.26
N ILE A 14 21.92 1.72 -39.93
CA ILE A 14 22.34 0.51 -39.18
C ILE A 14 22.70 0.69 -37.70
N LEU A 15 21.75 0.34 -36.83
CA LEU A 15 22.06 -0.43 -35.62
C LEU A 15 21.12 -1.64 -35.58
N LEU A 16 21.71 -2.81 -35.86
CA LEU A 16 21.11 -4.13 -35.64
C LEU A 16 21.03 -4.40 -34.13
N PRO A 17 19.99 -5.10 -33.64
CA PRO A 17 19.97 -5.58 -32.27
C PRO A 17 20.96 -6.73 -32.09
N HIS A 18 21.83 -6.61 -31.08
CA HIS A 18 22.64 -7.71 -30.61
C HIS A 18 21.75 -8.77 -29.94
N THR A 19 21.72 -9.97 -30.51
CA THR A 19 21.13 -11.15 -29.92
C THR A 19 22.10 -11.75 -28.90
N SER A 20 21.87 -11.52 -27.62
CA SER A 20 22.45 -12.36 -26.56
C SER A 20 21.53 -13.56 -26.32
N LYS A 21 22.10 -14.76 -26.47
CA LYS A 21 21.49 -16.01 -26.04
C LYS A 21 21.49 -16.04 -24.51
N SER A 22 20.32 -16.13 -23.89
CA SER A 22 20.19 -16.50 -22.49
C SER A 22 19.11 -17.56 -22.34
N THR A 23 19.55 -18.66 -21.72
CA THR A 23 18.90 -19.79 -21.07
C THR A 23 17.37 -19.85 -21.04
N THR A 24 16.86 -20.95 -21.59
CA THR A 24 15.49 -21.46 -21.54
C THR A 24 15.00 -21.69 -20.10
N VAL A 25 13.96 -20.96 -19.71
CA VAL A 25 13.05 -21.30 -18.60
C VAL A 25 11.85 -22.09 -19.18
N PRO A 26 11.32 -23.13 -18.53
CA PRO A 26 10.29 -23.98 -19.11
C PRO A 26 8.96 -23.23 -19.29
N ALA A 27 8.34 -23.44 -20.44
CA ALA A 27 7.01 -22.95 -20.76
C ALA A 27 5.92 -23.69 -19.98
N ALA A 28 5.08 -22.93 -19.27
CA ALA A 28 3.73 -23.32 -18.92
C ALA A 28 2.87 -22.04 -18.84
N TYR A 29 1.59 -22.17 -19.24
CA TYR A 29 0.58 -21.12 -19.46
C TYR A 29 0.60 -20.43 -20.82
N SER A 30 0.18 -21.18 -21.85
CA SER A 30 -0.52 -20.56 -22.99
C SER A 30 -1.96 -20.25 -22.57
N SER A 31 -2.19 -19.06 -22.01
CA SER A 31 -3.54 -18.52 -21.95
C SER A 31 -3.95 -18.09 -23.36
N SER A 32 -5.12 -18.56 -23.77
CA SER A 32 -5.77 -18.20 -25.02
C SER A 32 -5.74 -16.70 -25.25
N SER A 33 -5.31 -16.29 -26.45
CA SER A 33 -5.22 -14.91 -26.91
C SER A 33 -6.60 -14.23 -26.97
N GLN A 34 -7.11 -13.78 -25.83
CA GLN A 34 -8.05 -12.66 -25.83
C GLN A 34 -7.27 -11.45 -26.34
N THR A 35 -7.72 -10.89 -27.45
CA THR A 35 -7.18 -9.65 -28.03
C THR A 35 -6.99 -8.62 -26.93
N GLY A 36 -5.72 -8.32 -26.62
CA GLY A 36 -5.31 -7.59 -25.42
C GLY A 36 -5.89 -6.19 -25.37
N GLN A 37 -7.07 -6.06 -24.76
CA GLN A 37 -7.57 -4.77 -24.33
C GLN A 37 -6.57 -4.22 -23.32
N ILE A 38 -5.96 -3.08 -23.66
CA ILE A 38 -5.12 -2.35 -22.74
C ILE A 38 -6.04 -1.86 -21.62
N LEU A 39 -5.88 -2.42 -20.42
CA LEU A 39 -6.57 -1.92 -19.24
C LEU A 39 -6.02 -0.53 -18.92
N ILE A 40 -6.89 0.47 -18.95
CA ILE A 40 -6.58 1.84 -18.56
C ILE A 40 -7.22 2.06 -17.19
N LEU A 41 -6.40 2.31 -16.17
CA LEU A 41 -6.89 2.61 -14.83
C LEU A 41 -7.45 4.04 -14.76
N PRO A 42 -8.43 4.30 -13.86
CA PRO A 42 -8.95 5.63 -13.60
C PRO A 42 -7.87 6.60 -13.04
N GLU A 43 -8.28 7.83 -12.68
CA GLU A 43 -7.39 8.74 -11.95
C GLU A 43 -6.98 8.09 -10.61
N ILE A 44 -5.69 8.16 -10.30
CA ILE A 44 -5.14 7.59 -9.06
C ILE A 44 -4.67 8.73 -8.15
N ILE A 45 -5.18 8.76 -6.92
CA ILE A 45 -4.81 9.67 -5.85
C ILE A 45 -4.00 8.90 -4.83
N ILE A 46 -2.71 9.20 -4.72
CA ILE A 46 -1.77 8.50 -3.85
C ILE A 46 -1.35 9.44 -2.73
N THR A 47 -1.41 8.96 -1.50
CA THR A 47 -0.89 9.67 -0.33
C THR A 47 0.21 8.85 0.31
N ILE A 48 1.29 9.51 0.72
CA ILE A 48 2.45 8.88 1.35
C ILE A 48 2.73 9.61 2.66
N ALA A 49 2.63 8.91 3.80
CA ALA A 49 3.08 9.45 5.07
C ALA A 49 4.60 9.27 5.21
N ALA A 50 5.33 10.38 5.35
CA ALA A 50 6.78 10.38 5.37
C ALA A 50 7.32 11.04 6.65
N HIS A 51 7.84 10.23 7.57
CA HIS A 51 8.54 10.76 8.74
C HIS A 51 9.98 11.08 8.33
N TYR A 52 10.33 12.37 8.23
CA TYR A 52 11.63 12.77 7.74
C TYR A 52 12.77 12.08 8.51
N SER A 53 13.53 11.28 7.78
CA SER A 53 14.79 10.69 8.18
C SER A 53 15.65 10.59 6.93
N PRO A 54 16.92 11.06 6.93
CA PRO A 54 17.76 11.01 5.75
C PRO A 54 17.83 9.63 5.07
N ARG A 55 17.74 8.54 5.86
CA ARG A 55 17.71 7.17 5.37
C ARG A 55 16.38 6.82 4.69
N ARG A 56 15.25 7.14 5.32
CA ARG A 56 13.91 6.87 4.77
C ARG A 56 13.64 7.65 3.48
N ILE A 57 14.30 8.79 3.27
CA ILE A 57 14.17 9.50 1.98
C ILE A 57 14.70 8.68 0.80
N ALA A 58 15.70 7.81 1.00
CA ALA A 58 16.14 6.89 -0.05
C ALA A 58 15.06 5.86 -0.40
N HIS A 59 14.32 5.36 0.59
CA HIS A 59 13.19 4.45 0.40
C HIS A 59 12.04 5.18 -0.29
N LEU A 60 11.68 6.37 0.18
CA LEU A 60 10.68 7.22 -0.45
C LEU A 60 11.00 7.46 -1.93
N HIS A 61 12.28 7.71 -2.25
CA HIS A 61 12.71 7.87 -3.63
C HIS A 61 12.49 6.60 -4.47
N GLN A 62 12.77 5.40 -3.92
CA GLN A 62 12.47 4.13 -4.60
C GLN A 62 10.96 3.90 -4.77
N THR A 63 10.14 4.27 -3.78
CA THR A 63 8.67 4.28 -3.92
C THR A 63 8.25 5.19 -5.07
N LEU A 64 8.79 6.40 -5.16
CA LEU A 64 8.50 7.33 -6.26
C LEU A 64 8.92 6.80 -7.63
N GLU A 65 10.08 6.13 -7.73
CA GLU A 65 10.51 5.47 -8.98
C GLU A 65 9.57 4.32 -9.36
N THR A 66 9.08 3.55 -8.37
CA THR A 66 8.05 2.53 -8.60
C THR A 66 6.76 3.15 -9.12
N LEU A 67 6.29 4.24 -8.51
CA LEU A 67 5.09 4.95 -8.97
C LEU A 67 5.27 5.59 -10.36
N ASN A 68 6.49 5.93 -10.76
CA ASN A 68 6.79 6.41 -12.11
C ASN A 68 6.53 5.34 -13.20
N THR A 69 6.42 4.06 -12.82
CA THR A 69 6.06 2.96 -13.72
C THR A 69 4.57 2.86 -14.01
N TYR A 70 3.72 3.72 -13.40
CA TYR A 70 2.27 3.68 -13.59
C TYR A 70 1.92 4.29 -14.95
N THR A 71 1.95 3.48 -16.00
CA THR A 71 1.92 3.97 -17.38
C THR A 71 0.53 4.06 -18.00
N SER A 72 -0.44 3.30 -17.48
CA SER A 72 -1.73 3.06 -18.14
C SER A 72 -2.88 3.63 -17.31
N THR A 73 -2.88 4.96 -17.13
CA THR A 73 -3.90 5.69 -16.39
C THR A 73 -4.55 6.76 -17.28
N ILE A 74 -5.83 7.10 -17.02
CA ILE A 74 -6.54 8.17 -17.77
C ILE A 74 -5.83 9.52 -17.58
N LYS A 75 -5.34 9.78 -16.36
CA LYS A 75 -4.57 10.98 -16.00
C LYS A 75 -3.30 10.56 -15.27
N PRO A 76 -2.20 11.33 -15.36
CA PRO A 76 -1.04 11.14 -14.49
C PRO A 76 -1.48 11.02 -13.02
N PRO A 77 -1.03 10.02 -12.25
CA PRO A 77 -1.34 9.91 -10.83
C PRO A 77 -0.99 11.19 -10.07
N LYS A 78 -1.79 11.56 -9.07
CA LYS A 78 -1.44 12.63 -8.13
C LYS A 78 -0.82 12.00 -6.89
N VAL A 79 0.42 12.37 -6.58
CA VAL A 79 1.17 11.84 -5.43
C VAL A 79 1.35 12.95 -4.40
N PHE A 80 0.76 12.78 -3.23
CA PHE A 80 0.86 13.68 -2.10
C PHE A 80 1.76 13.08 -1.02
N ILE A 81 2.93 13.66 -0.80
CA ILE A 81 3.81 13.32 0.32
C ILE A 81 3.46 14.23 1.49
N ILE A 82 3.09 13.62 2.61
CA ILE A 82 2.82 14.30 3.87
C ILE A 82 4.04 14.11 4.77
N SER A 83 4.87 15.14 4.85
CA SER A 83 6.14 15.08 5.57
C SER A 83 6.10 15.79 6.91
N SER A 84 6.75 15.21 7.92
CA SER A 84 7.02 15.91 9.18
C SER A 84 7.99 17.10 9.02
N ASP A 85 8.80 17.13 7.95
CA ASP A 85 9.68 18.25 7.58
C ASP A 85 9.76 18.36 6.04
N LYS A 86 8.84 19.13 5.47
CA LYS A 86 8.72 19.34 4.02
C LYS A 86 10.00 19.89 3.40
N THR A 87 10.67 20.84 4.06
CA THR A 87 11.87 21.49 3.52
C THR A 87 13.02 20.51 3.43
N LYS A 88 13.31 19.76 4.50
CA LYS A 88 14.38 18.77 4.47
C LYS A 88 14.08 17.59 3.56
N THR A 89 12.82 17.14 3.52
CA THR A 89 12.36 16.08 2.60
C THR A 89 12.61 16.49 1.15
N LEU A 90 12.16 17.67 0.75
CA LEU A 90 12.38 18.21 -0.59
C LEU A 90 13.87 18.35 -0.92
N SER A 91 14.65 18.96 -0.02
CA SER A 91 16.10 19.12 -0.22
C SER A 91 16.77 17.78 -0.48
N LYS A 92 16.44 16.76 0.33
CA LYS A 92 17.07 15.45 0.21
C LYS A 92 16.62 14.67 -1.03
N LEU A 93 15.36 14.81 -1.44
CA LEU A 93 14.89 14.25 -2.71
C LEU A 93 15.61 14.89 -3.91
N LEU A 94 15.82 16.20 -3.89
CA LEU A 94 16.57 16.92 -4.94
C LEU A 94 18.04 16.52 -5.02
N GLU A 95 18.64 16.09 -3.91
CA GLU A 95 20.00 15.53 -3.89
C GLU A 95 20.07 14.15 -4.58
N LEU A 96 19.02 13.32 -4.43
CA LEU A 96 18.95 11.97 -5.02
C LEU A 96 18.57 12.01 -6.50
N ASP A 97 17.61 12.86 -6.85
CA ASP A 97 17.16 13.15 -8.20
C ASP A 97 16.99 14.66 -8.34
N PRO A 98 17.88 15.35 -9.09
CA PRO A 98 17.79 16.80 -9.32
C PRO A 98 16.53 17.23 -10.08
N SER A 99 15.78 16.29 -10.63
CA SER A 99 14.60 16.50 -11.47
C SER A 99 13.35 15.74 -10.97
N PRO A 100 13.01 15.76 -9.66
CA PRO A 100 11.96 14.89 -9.12
C PRO A 100 10.55 15.32 -9.55
N PHE A 101 10.45 16.47 -10.24
CA PHE A 101 9.23 17.04 -10.82
C PHE A 101 9.20 17.02 -12.35
N SER A 102 10.33 16.73 -13.01
CA SER A 102 10.43 16.75 -14.47
C SER A 102 10.51 15.33 -15.02
N ASN A 103 9.86 15.07 -16.15
CA ASN A 103 9.83 13.74 -16.79
C ASN A 103 9.20 12.62 -15.95
N LYS A 104 8.47 12.97 -14.87
CA LYS A 104 7.70 12.00 -14.09
C LYS A 104 6.34 11.77 -14.71
N ARG A 105 5.84 10.54 -14.61
CA ARG A 105 4.50 10.14 -15.06
C ARG A 105 3.42 10.45 -14.03
N TYR A 106 3.78 11.08 -12.91
CA TYR A 106 2.89 11.53 -11.86
C TYR A 106 3.07 13.03 -11.59
N GLN A 107 2.07 13.63 -10.95
CA GLN A 107 2.12 14.99 -10.40
C GLN A 107 2.49 14.90 -8.92
N LEU A 108 3.56 15.58 -8.50
CA LEU A 108 4.09 15.50 -7.14
C LEU A 108 3.72 16.73 -6.31
N PHE A 109 3.19 16.49 -5.12
CA PHE A 109 2.86 17.50 -4.12
C PHE A 109 3.53 17.11 -2.79
N ILE A 110 4.35 18.01 -2.23
CA ILE A 110 4.93 17.80 -0.89
C ILE A 110 4.27 18.79 0.07
N GLN A 111 3.66 18.27 1.11
CA GLN A 111 2.89 19.00 2.13
C GLN A 111 3.45 18.67 3.50
N GLU A 112 3.33 19.60 4.43
CA GLU A 112 3.57 19.41 5.86
C GLU A 112 2.24 19.58 6.62
N PRO A 113 2.13 19.17 7.90
CA PRO A 113 0.86 19.22 8.62
C PRO A 113 0.11 20.55 8.54
N ARG A 114 0.82 21.69 8.64
CA ARG A 114 0.20 23.03 8.55
C ARG A 114 -0.41 23.37 7.18
N ASP A 115 -0.02 22.66 6.11
CA ASP A 115 -0.59 22.83 4.77
C ASP A 115 -1.96 22.11 4.64
N ILE A 116 -2.27 21.21 5.58
CA ILE A 116 -3.42 20.30 5.54
C ILE A 116 -4.43 20.64 6.64
N LEU A 117 -3.94 20.98 7.83
CA LEU A 117 -4.74 21.31 9.00
C LEU A 117 -5.41 22.68 8.86
N SER A 118 -6.54 22.87 9.55
CA SER A 118 -7.24 24.16 9.58
C SER A 118 -6.43 25.22 10.33
N PRO A 119 -6.60 26.52 10.06
CA PRO A 119 -5.93 27.58 10.83
C PRO A 119 -6.22 27.45 12.34
N GLY A 120 -5.17 27.30 13.14
CA GLY A 120 -5.25 27.13 14.60
C GLY A 120 -5.32 25.67 15.07
N GLU A 121 -5.39 24.70 14.16
CA GLU A 121 -5.26 23.28 14.45
C GLU A 121 -3.77 22.88 14.45
N GLU A 122 -3.37 22.04 15.42
CA GLU A 122 -2.01 21.54 15.55
C GLU A 122 -1.99 20.02 15.55
N LEU A 123 -0.92 19.43 15.00
CA LEU A 123 -0.72 18.00 15.06
C LEU A 123 -0.29 17.61 16.48
N MET A 124 -1.25 17.18 17.29
CA MET A 124 -1.05 16.88 18.72
C MET A 124 0.00 15.80 19.00
N ASP A 125 0.22 14.87 18.06
CA ASP A 125 1.18 13.79 18.17
C ASP A 125 1.80 13.52 16.77
N PRO A 126 3.14 13.46 16.64
CA PRO A 126 3.78 13.08 15.38
C PRO A 126 3.26 11.79 14.75
N HIS A 127 2.82 10.82 15.54
CA HIS A 127 2.24 9.56 15.04
C HIS A 127 0.91 9.75 14.31
N ARG A 128 0.24 10.89 14.47
CA ARG A 128 -0.96 11.26 13.71
C ARG A 128 -0.65 11.79 12.31
N LEU A 129 0.62 11.87 11.92
CA LEU A 129 1.00 12.21 10.54
C LEU A 129 0.32 11.27 9.53
N THR A 130 0.26 9.98 9.87
CA THR A 130 -0.42 8.96 9.05
C THR A 130 -1.91 9.20 8.95
N TRP A 131 -2.54 10.01 9.80
CA TRP A 131 -3.97 10.32 9.70
C TRP A 131 -4.29 11.39 8.66
N LEU A 132 -3.35 12.30 8.40
CA LEU A 132 -3.59 13.50 7.58
C LEU A 132 -3.93 13.19 6.11
N HIS A 133 -3.61 11.99 5.62
CA HIS A 133 -3.99 11.59 4.26
C HIS A 133 -5.49 11.62 4.03
N ARG A 134 -6.29 11.40 5.09
CA ARG A 134 -7.74 11.40 5.01
C ARG A 134 -8.29 12.74 4.57
N ARG A 135 -7.73 13.84 5.07
CA ARG A 135 -8.06 15.21 4.63
C ARG A 135 -7.75 15.45 3.16
N ILE A 136 -6.66 14.86 2.66
CA ILE A 136 -6.30 14.93 1.24
C ILE A 136 -7.30 14.12 0.41
N PHE A 137 -7.64 12.90 0.82
CA PHE A 137 -8.65 12.11 0.13
C PHE A 137 -10.01 12.81 0.09
N GLU A 138 -10.49 13.37 1.21
CA GLU A 138 -11.69 14.22 1.27
C GLU A 138 -11.66 15.35 0.23
N ARG A 139 -10.53 16.07 0.13
CA ARG A 139 -10.36 17.18 -0.80
C ARG A 139 -10.39 16.75 -2.26
N GLU A 140 -9.77 15.61 -2.58
CA GLU A 140 -9.64 15.08 -3.95
C GLU A 140 -10.84 14.21 -4.37
N PHE A 141 -11.70 13.81 -3.44
CA PHE A 141 -12.85 12.95 -3.72
C PHE A 141 -13.91 13.67 -4.56
N ARG A 142 -14.19 13.10 -5.75
CA ARG A 142 -15.12 13.63 -6.75
C ARG A 142 -16.05 12.53 -7.28
N PRO A 143 -16.92 11.95 -6.44
CA PRO A 143 -17.71 10.76 -6.77
C PRO A 143 -18.72 10.94 -7.91
N GLN A 144 -19.00 12.18 -8.33
CA GLN A 144 -19.95 12.50 -9.40
C GLN A 144 -19.27 12.78 -10.75
N GLU A 145 -17.94 12.97 -10.76
CA GLU A 145 -17.23 13.40 -11.97
C GLU A 145 -16.65 12.21 -12.75
N GLN A 146 -16.01 11.29 -12.05
CA GLN A 146 -15.35 10.13 -12.64
C GLN A 146 -14.99 9.11 -11.57
N GLU A 147 -14.68 7.89 -12.02
CA GLU A 147 -14.05 6.88 -11.20
C GLU A 147 -12.62 7.30 -10.83
N GLN A 148 -12.23 6.97 -9.60
CA GLN A 148 -10.97 7.31 -8.95
C GLN A 148 -10.52 6.12 -8.08
N ILE A 149 -9.21 5.92 -8.01
CA ILE A 149 -8.55 5.03 -7.04
C ILE A 149 -7.86 5.90 -5.98
N PHE A 150 -8.08 5.59 -4.71
CA PHE A 150 -7.41 6.22 -3.58
C PHE A 150 -6.43 5.22 -2.97
N MET A 151 -5.16 5.58 -2.86
CA MET A 151 -4.12 4.69 -2.32
C MET A 151 -3.32 5.40 -1.23
N TYR A 152 -3.20 4.76 -0.08
CA TYR A 152 -2.35 5.19 1.03
C TYR A 152 -1.11 4.30 1.09
N LEU A 153 0.07 4.88 1.28
CA LEU A 153 1.35 4.20 1.47
C LEU A 153 2.11 4.80 2.65
N GLU A 154 2.93 3.98 3.34
CA GLU A 154 4.09 4.50 4.09
C GLU A 154 5.27 4.75 3.12
N ASP A 155 6.25 5.57 3.55
CA ASP A 155 7.38 6.00 2.72
C ASP A 155 8.41 4.90 2.38
N ASP A 156 8.20 3.69 2.88
CA ASP A 156 9.04 2.51 2.69
C ASP A 156 8.30 1.33 2.03
N ILE A 157 7.11 1.58 1.49
CA ILE A 157 6.27 0.57 0.83
C ILE A 157 6.28 0.75 -0.70
N ASN A 158 6.55 -0.33 -1.41
CA ASN A 158 6.49 -0.40 -2.87
C ASN A 158 5.33 -1.27 -3.33
N VAL A 159 4.47 -0.68 -4.17
CA VAL A 159 3.38 -1.37 -4.86
C VAL A 159 3.70 -1.38 -6.36
N PRO A 160 4.06 -2.52 -6.96
CA PRO A 160 4.26 -2.58 -8.40
C PRO A 160 2.97 -2.28 -9.16
N PHE A 161 3.08 -1.63 -10.31
CA PHE A 161 1.91 -1.27 -11.12
C PHE A 161 1.03 -2.48 -11.49
N GLY A 162 1.66 -3.61 -11.83
CA GLY A 162 0.93 -4.85 -12.16
C GLY A 162 0.11 -5.39 -10.98
N HIS A 163 0.55 -5.15 -9.75
CA HIS A 163 -0.14 -5.60 -8.54
C HIS A 163 -1.38 -4.74 -8.30
N LEU A 164 -1.27 -3.41 -8.45
CA LEU A 164 -2.42 -2.50 -8.40
C LEU A 164 -3.45 -2.81 -9.51
N VAL A 165 -2.98 -3.12 -10.72
CA VAL A 165 -3.84 -3.54 -11.84
C VAL A 165 -4.61 -4.82 -11.51
N ASN A 166 -3.96 -5.80 -10.89
CA ASN A 166 -4.63 -7.04 -10.51
C ASN A 166 -5.61 -6.83 -9.35
N TRP A 167 -5.25 -6.01 -8.35
CA TRP A 167 -6.18 -5.59 -7.30
C TRP A 167 -7.45 -4.94 -7.88
N TRP A 168 -7.28 -4.01 -8.83
CA TRP A 168 -8.38 -3.25 -9.43
C TRP A 168 -9.44 -4.14 -10.12
N LYS A 169 -9.02 -5.24 -10.75
CA LYS A 169 -9.93 -6.14 -11.48
C LYS A 169 -11.03 -6.75 -10.61
N ASP A 170 -10.73 -6.95 -9.33
CA ASP A 170 -11.56 -7.72 -8.41
C ASP A 170 -12.11 -6.88 -7.26
N ALA A 171 -11.62 -5.64 -7.07
CA ALA A 171 -11.90 -4.79 -5.92
C ALA A 171 -13.40 -4.52 -5.71
N ASP A 172 -14.08 -3.91 -6.69
CA ASP A 172 -15.51 -3.60 -6.56
C ASP A 172 -16.38 -4.86 -6.52
N ALA A 173 -16.03 -5.88 -7.30
CA ALA A 173 -16.78 -7.13 -7.32
C ALA A 173 -16.77 -7.83 -5.95
N LEU A 174 -15.60 -7.92 -5.30
CA LEU A 174 -15.48 -8.43 -3.93
C LEU A 174 -16.26 -7.59 -2.91
N TYR A 175 -16.19 -6.26 -3.05
CA TYR A 175 -16.84 -5.36 -2.11
C TYR A 175 -18.35 -5.40 -2.22
N GLU A 176 -18.88 -5.36 -3.43
CA GLU A 176 -20.31 -5.31 -3.68
C GLU A 176 -21.00 -6.67 -3.44
N SER A 177 -20.36 -7.79 -3.77
CA SER A 177 -20.98 -9.11 -3.62
C SER A 177 -20.75 -9.74 -2.25
N GLU A 178 -19.56 -9.57 -1.67
CA GLU A 178 -19.16 -10.25 -0.43
C GLU A 178 -18.99 -9.31 0.76
N ASN A 179 -19.05 -7.98 0.56
CA ASN A 179 -18.68 -6.99 1.58
C ASN A 179 -17.25 -7.23 2.10
N LEU A 180 -16.34 -7.60 1.19
CA LEU A 180 -14.92 -7.82 1.46
C LEU A 180 -14.06 -6.80 0.74
N VAL A 181 -12.93 -6.45 1.36
CA VAL A 181 -11.96 -5.51 0.82
C VAL A 181 -10.76 -6.28 0.31
N SER A 182 -10.55 -6.25 -1.00
CA SER A 182 -9.29 -6.75 -1.59
C SER A 182 -8.12 -5.96 -1.01
N SER A 183 -7.15 -6.65 -0.43
CA SER A 183 -6.00 -6.04 0.22
C SER A 183 -4.68 -6.59 -0.33
N PHE A 184 -3.60 -5.92 0.05
CA PHE A 184 -2.25 -6.37 -0.18
C PHE A 184 -1.70 -7.09 1.07
N TYR A 185 -0.68 -7.93 0.88
CA TYR A 185 0.10 -8.47 1.98
C TYR A 185 1.55 -8.00 1.89
N ARG A 186 2.11 -7.56 3.01
CA ARG A 186 3.50 -7.11 3.06
C ARG A 186 4.46 -8.28 3.06
N VAL A 187 5.52 -8.10 2.29
CA VAL A 187 6.67 -8.98 2.25
C VAL A 187 7.91 -8.16 2.60
N ASP A 188 8.64 -8.61 3.61
CA ASP A 188 9.97 -8.09 3.89
C ASP A 188 11.00 -8.85 3.04
N GLY A 189 11.80 -8.13 2.27
CA GLY A 189 12.80 -8.76 1.41
C GLY A 189 13.11 -7.93 0.16
N ASP A 190 14.15 -8.37 -0.55
CA ASP A 190 14.48 -7.79 -1.85
C ASP A 190 13.48 -8.33 -2.90
N PRO A 191 12.74 -7.46 -3.61
CA PRO A 191 11.85 -7.90 -4.69
C PRO A 191 12.58 -8.68 -5.80
N GLU A 192 13.88 -8.44 -6.00
CA GLU A 192 14.72 -9.13 -6.99
C GLU A 192 15.32 -10.44 -6.46
N ALA A 193 15.37 -10.61 -5.14
CA ALA A 193 15.84 -11.81 -4.47
C ALA A 193 14.79 -12.27 -3.44
N PRO A 194 13.72 -12.94 -3.89
CA PRO A 194 12.65 -13.46 -3.03
C PRO A 194 13.17 -14.66 -2.22
N SER A 195 14.14 -14.43 -1.33
CA SER A 195 14.46 -15.37 -0.26
C SER A 195 13.25 -15.40 0.66
N LEU A 196 12.39 -16.42 0.51
CA LEU A 196 11.23 -16.74 1.38
C LEU A 196 10.74 -15.52 2.15
N GLY A 197 10.08 -14.61 1.45
CA GLY A 197 9.57 -13.38 2.04
C GLY A 197 8.75 -13.71 3.28
N PHE A 198 9.18 -13.22 4.44
CA PHE A 198 8.45 -13.42 5.67
C PHE A 198 7.22 -12.51 5.64
N LEU A 199 6.04 -13.09 5.84
CA LEU A 199 4.82 -12.32 6.07
C LEU A 199 4.92 -11.68 7.47
N THR A 200 5.47 -10.48 7.54
CA THR A 200 5.75 -9.83 8.83
C THR A 200 4.58 -9.10 9.44
N ASP A 201 3.47 -8.96 8.70
CA ASP A 201 2.23 -8.41 9.23
C ASP A 201 1.38 -9.43 9.98
N GLN A 202 1.79 -10.70 10.06
CA GLN A 202 1.04 -11.71 10.80
C GLN A 202 1.48 -11.75 12.28
N PHE A 203 0.53 -11.50 13.19
CA PHE A 203 0.78 -11.60 14.65
C PHE A 203 1.13 -13.01 15.13
N LYS A 204 0.92 -14.04 14.29
CA LYS A 204 1.29 -15.43 14.55
C LYS A 204 2.05 -16.00 13.36
N ASN A 205 3.05 -16.83 13.63
CA ASN A 205 3.70 -17.66 12.61
C ASN A 205 2.64 -18.57 11.98
N CYS A 206 2.33 -18.35 10.69
CA CYS A 206 1.31 -19.09 9.96
C CYS A 206 1.67 -20.56 9.69
N GLU A 207 2.82 -21.05 10.17
CA GLU A 207 3.35 -22.40 9.91
C GLU A 207 2.37 -23.53 10.30
N GLY A 208 1.41 -23.27 11.19
CA GLY A 208 0.32 -24.20 11.53
C GLY A 208 -1.09 -23.82 11.04
N GLU A 209 -1.31 -22.57 10.60
CA GLU A 209 -2.64 -22.03 10.31
C GLU A 209 -2.96 -21.95 8.80
N ILE A 210 -2.00 -22.24 7.90
CA ILE A 210 -2.30 -22.40 6.46
C ILE A 210 -3.35 -23.52 6.21
N TRP A 211 -3.45 -24.49 7.13
CA TRP A 211 -4.48 -25.53 7.09
C TRP A 211 -5.91 -25.00 7.36
N ASP A 212 -6.05 -23.81 7.95
CA ASP A 212 -7.33 -23.13 8.21
C ASP A 212 -7.72 -22.16 7.06
N VAL A 213 -6.78 -21.84 6.16
CA VAL A 213 -6.97 -20.87 5.08
C VAL A 213 -8.09 -21.29 4.11
N ARG A 214 -8.31 -22.60 3.92
CA ARG A 214 -9.45 -23.12 3.13
C ARG A 214 -10.80 -22.82 3.76
N GLN A 215 -10.88 -22.66 5.09
CA GLN A 215 -12.14 -22.32 5.77
C GLN A 215 -12.49 -20.85 5.57
N THR A 216 -11.48 -20.00 5.36
CA THR A 216 -11.64 -18.58 5.09
C THR A 216 -11.62 -18.23 3.60
N MET A 217 -11.58 -19.24 2.72
CA MET A 217 -11.45 -19.01 1.28
C MET A 217 -12.76 -18.52 0.69
N VAL A 218 -12.68 -17.43 -0.06
CA VAL A 218 -13.77 -16.83 -0.81
C VAL A 218 -13.47 -16.97 -2.30
N SER A 219 -14.45 -17.40 -3.07
CA SER A 219 -14.31 -17.57 -4.52
C SER A 219 -15.22 -16.59 -5.24
N LEU A 220 -14.63 -15.58 -5.88
CA LEU A 220 -15.38 -14.61 -6.69
C LEU A 220 -15.76 -15.21 -8.05
N ARG A 221 -14.86 -16.01 -8.62
CA ARG A 221 -15.02 -16.77 -9.87
C ARG A 221 -14.11 -18.00 -9.86
N GLU A 222 -14.13 -18.82 -10.91
CA GLU A 222 -13.39 -20.10 -10.98
C GLU A 222 -11.87 -19.95 -10.81
N ASP A 223 -11.29 -18.81 -11.19
CA ASP A 223 -9.85 -18.53 -11.16
C ASP A 223 -9.44 -17.43 -10.16
N ALA A 224 -10.41 -16.83 -9.45
CA ALA A 224 -10.18 -15.76 -8.48
C ALA A 224 -10.62 -16.21 -7.09
N HIS A 225 -9.64 -16.66 -6.32
CA HIS A 225 -9.81 -17.07 -4.94
C HIS A 225 -9.04 -16.11 -4.03
N PHE A 226 -9.62 -15.87 -2.87
CA PHE A 226 -9.11 -14.96 -1.87
C PHE A 226 -9.20 -15.60 -0.50
N VAL A 227 -8.33 -15.18 0.40
CA VAL A 227 -8.30 -15.68 1.77
C VAL A 227 -8.09 -14.54 2.74
N GLN A 228 -8.67 -14.66 3.93
CA GLN A 228 -8.41 -13.74 5.02
C GLN A 228 -7.14 -14.14 5.77
N LEU A 229 -6.28 -13.17 6.07
CA LEU A 229 -5.14 -13.37 6.95
C LEU A 229 -5.48 -13.04 8.41
N TRP A 230 -4.78 -13.67 9.37
CA TRP A 230 -5.08 -13.54 10.80
C TRP A 230 -4.92 -12.10 11.30
N ASN A 231 -3.96 -11.37 10.74
CA ASN A 231 -3.78 -9.95 11.03
C ASN A 231 -3.37 -9.22 9.75
N PRO A 232 -4.28 -8.56 9.03
CA PRO A 232 -3.88 -7.73 7.92
C PRO A 232 -3.62 -6.32 8.43
N TYR A 233 -2.62 -6.11 9.32
CA TYR A 233 -2.08 -4.75 9.41
C TYR A 233 -1.69 -4.33 8.00
N SER A 234 -2.21 -3.20 7.54
CA SER A 234 -2.07 -2.77 6.16
C SER A 234 -1.15 -1.56 6.14
N ALA A 235 0.15 -1.75 5.92
CA ALA A 235 1.08 -0.62 5.74
C ALA A 235 0.75 0.21 4.47
N CYS A 236 -0.11 -0.32 3.60
CA CYS A 236 -0.74 0.38 2.50
C CYS A 236 -2.15 -0.15 2.27
N TYR A 237 -3.00 0.63 1.63
CA TYR A 237 -4.29 0.15 1.11
C TYR A 237 -4.69 0.93 -0.14
N ALA A 238 -5.56 0.34 -0.94
CA ALA A 238 -6.21 1.01 -2.07
C ALA A 238 -7.73 0.86 -1.96
N LEU A 239 -8.46 1.88 -2.40
CA LEU A 239 -9.92 1.94 -2.39
C LEU A 239 -10.43 2.43 -3.75
N THR A 240 -11.53 1.83 -4.20
CA THR A 240 -12.29 2.33 -5.35
C THR A 240 -13.12 3.57 -4.94
N THR A 241 -13.78 4.21 -5.90
CA THR A 241 -14.67 5.34 -5.60
C THR A 241 -15.85 4.93 -4.72
N THR A 242 -16.38 3.72 -4.93
CA THR A 242 -17.48 3.16 -4.13
C THR A 242 -17.02 2.91 -2.69
N MET A 243 -15.89 2.22 -2.52
CA MET A 243 -15.28 1.99 -1.21
C MET A 243 -14.98 3.30 -0.49
N MET A 244 -14.33 4.25 -1.16
CA MET A 244 -13.98 5.56 -0.58
C MET A 244 -15.21 6.33 -0.08
N ARG A 245 -16.31 6.28 -0.85
CA ARG A 245 -17.58 6.89 -0.44
C ARG A 245 -18.06 6.33 0.89
N ASP A 246 -18.06 5.02 1.02
CA ASP A 246 -18.52 4.36 2.24
C ASP A 246 -17.53 4.61 3.39
N PHE A 247 -16.23 4.66 3.10
CA PHE A 247 -15.21 4.92 4.10
C PHE A 247 -15.36 6.30 4.73
N ILE A 248 -15.51 7.37 3.93
CA ILE A 248 -15.67 8.74 4.45
C ILE A 248 -16.90 8.87 5.36
N ASN A 249 -17.92 8.04 5.13
CA ASN A 249 -19.16 8.05 5.91
C ASN A 249 -19.15 7.02 7.06
N SER A 250 -18.01 6.37 7.33
CA SER A 250 -17.88 5.37 8.39
C SER A 250 -17.41 5.99 9.72
N ASP A 251 -17.74 5.31 10.82
CA ASP A 251 -17.26 5.68 12.15
C ASP A 251 -15.73 5.62 12.24
N GLU A 252 -15.09 4.70 11.51
CA GLU A 252 -13.63 4.58 11.50
C GLU A 252 -12.96 5.80 10.84
N TRP A 253 -13.69 6.61 10.07
CA TRP A 253 -13.19 7.84 9.44
C TRP A 253 -13.00 8.99 10.44
N ASP A 254 -13.75 8.98 11.55
CA ASP A 254 -13.78 10.04 12.54
C ASP A 254 -12.74 9.81 13.66
N LEU A 255 -11.78 10.73 13.75
CA LEU A 255 -10.72 10.68 14.76
C LEU A 255 -11.27 10.84 16.20
N GLU A 256 -12.29 11.68 16.38
CA GLU A 256 -12.90 11.90 17.69
C GLU A 256 -13.68 10.67 18.15
N TYR A 257 -14.38 10.02 17.22
CA TYR A 257 -15.02 8.74 17.48
C TYR A 257 -14.01 7.69 17.96
N LEU A 258 -12.89 7.52 17.26
CA LEU A 258 -11.85 6.55 17.66
C LEU A 258 -11.23 6.88 19.01
N ALA A 259 -10.97 8.16 19.27
CA ALA A 259 -10.42 8.61 20.55
C ALA A 259 -11.39 8.38 21.71
N SER A 260 -12.71 8.45 21.48
CA SER A 260 -13.74 8.34 22.52
C SER A 260 -14.22 6.92 22.80
N THR A 261 -14.26 6.06 21.79
CA THR A 261 -14.73 4.67 21.92
C THR A 261 -13.65 3.70 22.40
N GLY A 262 -12.40 4.15 22.40
CA GLY A 262 -11.24 3.30 22.58
C GLY A 262 -10.94 2.60 21.26
N ASN A 263 -9.78 2.92 20.68
CA ASN A 263 -9.01 2.14 19.71
C ASN A 263 -9.68 0.85 19.18
N VAL A 264 -10.00 0.81 17.88
CA VAL A 264 -10.50 -0.39 17.18
C VAL A 264 -9.56 -1.57 17.48
N MET A 265 -10.07 -2.61 18.13
CA MET A 265 -9.29 -3.79 18.55
C MET A 265 -8.04 -3.46 19.41
N GLY A 266 -8.01 -2.31 20.09
CA GLY A 266 -6.86 -1.85 20.88
C GLY A 266 -5.73 -1.20 20.06
N MET A 267 -5.90 -1.01 18.75
CA MET A 267 -4.94 -0.34 17.85
C MET A 267 -4.92 1.18 18.04
N ASP A 268 -3.73 1.77 18.09
CA ASP A 268 -3.59 3.21 18.19
C ASP A 268 -4.08 3.95 16.92
N VAL A 269 -4.15 5.28 17.02
CA VAL A 269 -4.60 6.13 15.90
C VAL A 269 -3.76 5.93 14.64
N ARG A 270 -2.44 5.68 14.77
CA ARG A 270 -1.54 5.49 13.64
C ARG A 270 -1.89 4.18 12.92
N GLU A 271 -2.07 3.10 13.67
CA GLU A 271 -2.41 1.80 13.13
C GLU A 271 -3.80 1.79 12.49
N VAL A 272 -4.79 2.45 13.11
CA VAL A 272 -6.13 2.60 12.50
C VAL A 272 -6.07 3.48 11.25
N ALA A 273 -5.22 4.52 11.23
CA ALA A 273 -5.02 5.35 10.04
C ALA A 273 -4.56 4.51 8.84
N ALA A 274 -3.57 3.64 9.07
CA ALA A 274 -2.97 2.78 8.05
C ALA A 274 -3.90 1.62 7.64
N SER A 275 -4.82 1.21 8.50
CA SER A 275 -5.67 0.04 8.26
C SER A 275 -6.76 0.23 7.17
N GLY A 276 -7.02 1.47 6.71
CA GLY A 276 -8.06 1.72 5.71
C GLY A 276 -9.44 1.21 6.16
N MET A 277 -10.18 0.56 5.25
CA MET A 277 -11.53 0.05 5.48
C MET A 277 -11.61 -1.35 6.08
N ILE A 278 -10.50 -1.99 6.45
CA ILE A 278 -10.50 -3.42 6.78
C ILE A 278 -11.29 -3.75 8.06
N PHE A 279 -11.63 -2.76 8.87
CA PHE A 279 -12.46 -2.92 10.07
C PHE A 279 -13.86 -2.31 9.92
N THR A 280 -14.14 -1.67 8.78
CA THR A 280 -15.46 -1.11 8.51
C THR A 280 -16.44 -2.23 8.17
N ASN A 281 -17.67 -2.14 8.67
CA ASN A 281 -18.77 -3.08 8.36
C ASN A 281 -18.53 -4.56 8.72
N LEU A 282 -17.68 -4.90 9.70
CA LEU A 282 -17.39 -6.31 10.07
C LEU A 282 -18.64 -7.18 10.29
N LYS A 283 -19.71 -6.60 10.87
CA LYS A 283 -20.98 -7.30 11.13
C LYS A 283 -21.66 -7.86 9.87
N LYS A 284 -21.28 -7.37 8.68
CA LYS A 284 -21.83 -7.76 7.39
C LYS A 284 -20.96 -8.76 6.61
N ALA A 285 -19.77 -9.12 7.11
CA ALA A 285 -18.84 -10.02 6.43
C ALA A 285 -18.74 -11.40 7.12
N PRO A 286 -19.79 -12.25 7.11
CA PRO A 286 -19.67 -13.61 7.64
C PRO A 286 -18.79 -14.49 6.73
N PRO A 287 -18.00 -15.44 7.25
CA PRO A 287 -17.84 -15.85 8.66
C PRO A 287 -16.78 -15.06 9.44
N PHE A 288 -16.40 -13.85 9.00
CA PHE A 288 -15.21 -13.16 9.47
C PHE A 288 -15.51 -12.25 10.66
N ASP A 289 -14.85 -12.52 11.80
CA ASP A 289 -14.98 -11.74 13.03
C ASP A 289 -13.81 -10.75 13.25
N ARG A 290 -12.86 -10.66 12.31
CA ARG A 290 -11.57 -9.98 12.52
C ARG A 290 -11.32 -8.79 11.62
N SER A 291 -11.45 -8.99 10.32
CA SER A 291 -11.32 -7.94 9.30
C SER A 291 -12.25 -8.22 8.12
N THR A 292 -12.39 -7.29 7.19
CA THR A 292 -12.97 -7.51 5.86
C THR A 292 -11.89 -7.72 4.80
N ALA A 293 -10.61 -7.61 5.17
CA ALA A 293 -9.49 -7.73 4.27
C ALA A 293 -9.28 -9.18 3.82
N VAL A 294 -9.17 -9.36 2.50
CA VAL A 294 -8.79 -10.62 1.88
C VAL A 294 -7.69 -10.39 0.84
N VAL A 295 -6.82 -11.39 0.66
CA VAL A 295 -5.68 -11.33 -0.26
C VAL A 295 -5.78 -12.43 -1.33
N PRO A 296 -5.23 -12.22 -2.53
CA PRO A 296 -5.24 -13.21 -3.60
C PRO A 296 -4.60 -14.55 -3.19
N PHE A 297 -5.28 -15.65 -3.49
CA PHE A 297 -4.86 -17.01 -3.13
C PHE A 297 -4.96 -17.95 -4.32
N ASP A 298 -3.96 -18.80 -4.50
CA ASP A 298 -3.99 -19.89 -5.46
C ASP A 298 -4.45 -21.17 -4.77
N LYS A 299 -5.68 -21.60 -5.08
CA LYS A 299 -6.29 -22.81 -4.50
C LYS A 299 -5.52 -24.09 -4.80
N GLU A 300 -4.80 -24.15 -5.93
CA GLU A 300 -4.13 -25.37 -6.39
C GLU A 300 -2.79 -25.56 -5.67
N SER A 301 -1.98 -24.49 -5.61
CA SER A 301 -0.71 -24.52 -4.87
C SER A 301 -0.89 -24.37 -3.36
N GLY A 302 -2.02 -23.82 -2.92
CA GLY A 302 -2.26 -23.49 -1.51
C GLY A 302 -1.43 -22.30 -1.02
N ALA A 303 -0.99 -21.42 -1.93
CA ALA A 303 -0.13 -20.29 -1.64
C ALA A 303 -0.82 -18.95 -1.93
N LEU A 304 -0.33 -17.88 -1.29
CA LEU A 304 -0.69 -16.51 -1.66
C LEU A 304 -0.15 -16.20 -3.06
N LYS A 305 -0.94 -15.49 -3.87
CA LYS A 305 -0.49 -15.13 -5.22
C LYS A 305 0.42 -13.89 -5.15
N VAL A 306 1.50 -13.88 -5.92
CA VAL A 306 2.53 -12.82 -5.88
C VAL A 306 1.98 -11.45 -6.23
N GLU A 307 0.93 -11.37 -7.05
CA GLU A 307 0.28 -10.11 -7.42
C GLU A 307 -0.41 -9.38 -6.25
N GLY A 308 -0.62 -10.05 -5.12
CA GLY A 308 -1.11 -9.44 -3.89
C GLY A 308 0.00 -8.90 -2.99
N ALA A 309 1.28 -9.15 -3.31
CA ALA A 309 2.40 -8.75 -2.47
C ALA A 309 2.70 -7.25 -2.60
N VAL A 310 3.09 -6.63 -1.50
CA VAL A 310 3.75 -5.31 -1.47
C VAL A 310 5.06 -5.42 -0.73
N TYR A 311 6.05 -4.67 -1.19
CA TYR A 311 7.42 -4.84 -0.71
C TYR A 311 7.76 -3.74 0.28
N HIS A 312 8.17 -4.15 1.47
CA HIS A 312 8.66 -3.23 2.47
C HIS A 312 10.19 -3.18 2.43
N MET A 313 10.70 -1.96 2.24
CA MET A 313 12.13 -1.69 2.17
C MET A 313 12.71 -1.64 3.57
N ASP A 314 13.17 -2.79 4.04
CA ASP A 314 13.69 -2.96 5.40
C ASP A 314 14.99 -2.14 5.63
N ILE A 315 14.94 -1.23 6.60
CA ILE A 315 16.07 -0.42 7.07
C ILE A 315 17.07 -1.27 7.88
N SER A 316 16.64 -2.42 8.42
CA SER A 316 17.39 -3.18 9.42
C SER A 316 18.58 -3.99 8.87
N LYS A 317 18.61 -4.26 7.56
CA LYS A 317 19.73 -5.01 6.95
C LYS A 317 21.06 -4.24 6.92
N GLU A 318 21.04 -2.94 7.23
CA GLU A 318 22.26 -2.12 7.29
C GLU A 318 22.70 -1.72 8.70
N GLU A 319 21.93 -2.01 9.78
CA GLU A 319 22.37 -1.75 11.17
C GLU A 319 21.85 -2.74 12.25
N PRO A 320 22.63 -2.97 13.33
CA PRO A 320 22.26 -3.88 14.41
C PRO A 320 21.18 -3.29 15.35
N ASN A 321 20.00 -3.92 15.38
CA ASN A 321 19.07 -4.08 16.51
C ASN A 321 18.75 -2.88 17.44
N TRP A 322 18.19 -1.77 16.92
CA TRP A 322 17.57 -0.74 17.79
C TRP A 322 16.03 -0.76 17.82
N CYS A 323 15.35 -1.49 16.93
CA CYS A 323 13.88 -1.49 16.84
C CYS A 323 13.13 -2.49 17.74
N TRP A 324 13.81 -3.32 18.53
CA TRP A 324 13.15 -4.34 19.37
C TRP A 324 12.75 -3.88 20.79
N VAL A 325 13.07 -2.65 21.21
CA VAL A 325 12.96 -2.25 22.62
C VAL A 325 11.52 -1.94 23.09
N VAL A 326 10.56 -1.75 22.17
CA VAL A 326 9.19 -1.33 22.57
C VAL A 326 8.27 -2.51 22.91
N SER A 327 8.52 -3.72 22.39
CA SER A 327 7.70 -4.90 22.70
C SER A 327 8.13 -5.66 23.96
N GLU A 328 9.39 -5.52 24.38
CA GLU A 328 9.92 -6.14 25.61
C GLU A 328 9.52 -5.38 26.89
N ALA A 329 9.30 -4.06 26.79
CA ALA A 329 8.84 -3.23 27.91
C ALA A 329 7.39 -3.55 28.36
N ARG A 330 6.52 -4.04 27.45
CA ARG A 330 5.15 -4.48 27.81
C ARG A 330 5.11 -5.92 28.32
N ARG A 331 5.99 -6.80 27.85
CA ARG A 331 6.10 -8.19 28.38
C ARG A 331 6.66 -8.27 29.80
N THR A 332 7.45 -7.28 30.22
CA THR A 332 8.01 -7.24 31.57
C THR A 332 7.05 -6.64 32.61
N GLN A 333 6.09 -5.80 32.20
CA GLN A 333 5.09 -5.24 33.13
C GLN A 333 3.87 -6.13 33.39
N SER A 334 3.54 -7.11 32.53
CA SER A 334 2.39 -8.01 32.77
C SER A 334 2.71 -9.24 33.63
N ASN A 335 3.98 -9.49 33.96
CA ASN A 335 4.41 -10.68 34.70
C ASN A 335 4.65 -10.44 36.20
N HIS A 336 4.16 -9.33 36.79
CA HIS A 336 4.41 -9.00 38.20
C HIS A 336 3.16 -8.80 39.08
N ASN A 337 1.96 -9.20 38.64
CA ASN A 337 0.75 -8.94 39.43
C ASN A 337 -0.21 -10.11 39.61
N HIS A 338 0.25 -11.36 39.60
CA HIS A 338 -0.54 -12.52 40.08
C HIS A 338 0.34 -13.42 40.94
N ASN A 339 0.38 -13.16 42.25
CA ASN A 339 0.61 -14.15 43.32
C ASN A 339 0.57 -13.44 44.68
N HIS A 340 -0.62 -13.34 45.28
CA HIS A 340 -0.77 -13.30 46.74
C HIS A 340 -2.24 -13.49 47.11
N ILE A 341 -2.72 -14.73 47.06
CA ILE A 341 -3.76 -15.20 47.99
C ILE A 341 -3.46 -16.68 48.32
N HIS A 342 -3.38 -16.93 49.63
CA HIS A 342 -3.42 -18.18 50.40
C HIS A 342 -2.13 -18.68 51.07
N ASP A 343 -2.38 -19.07 52.32
CA ASP A 343 -1.55 -19.72 53.36
C ASP A 343 -0.76 -18.72 54.25
N GLU A 344 -1.04 -18.50 55.55
CA GLU A 344 -1.50 -19.38 56.64
C GLU A 344 -2.08 -18.59 57.85
N ILE A 345 -3.02 -19.23 58.59
CA ILE A 345 -3.64 -18.97 59.92
C ILE A 345 -4.78 -17.95 60.01
#